data_AF-A0A140EX34-F1
#
_entry.id   AF-A0A140EX34-F1
#
_cell.length_a   1.000
_cell.length_b   1.000
_cell.length_c   1.000
_cell.angle_alpha   90.00
_cell.angle_beta   90.00
_cell.angle_gamma   90.00
#
_symmetry.space_group_name_H-M   'P 1'
#
loop_
_entity.id
_entity.type
_entity.pdbx_description
1 polymer ?
#
loop_
_entity_poly.entity_id
_entity_poly.type
_entity_poly.pdbx_seq_one_letter_code
_entity_poly.pdbx_strand_id
1 'polypeptide(L)'
;MKKYLSAIANFYILFSILATPLIVVYKVDELSQKLKQPIIIYQVDNADTEMFGKVTAKDVVDGHYYVEVRPYGKFLVTKEQYHEIEIGQDMPEYLNGRRS
;
A
#
# COMPACT_ATOMS: atom_id res chain seq x y z
N MET A 1 43.82 31.76 1.46
CA MET A 1 42.42 31.45 1.85
C MET A 1 41.61 30.83 0.72
N LYS A 2 41.45 31.48 -0.45
CA LYS A 2 40.62 30.95 -1.58
C LYS A 2 40.99 29.54 -2.08
N LYS A 3 42.30 29.20 -2.12
CA LYS A 3 42.80 27.89 -2.58
C LYS A 3 42.37 26.73 -1.65
N TYR A 4 42.38 26.95 -0.34
CA TYR A 4 41.91 25.97 0.65
C TYR A 4 40.39 25.81 0.60
N LEU A 5 39.66 26.91 0.41
CA LEU A 5 38.21 26.89 0.25
C LEU A 5 37.78 26.06 -0.98
N SER A 6 38.48 26.24 -2.11
CA SER A 6 38.23 25.46 -3.33
C SER A 6 38.59 23.99 -3.16
N ALA A 7 39.66 23.65 -2.43
CA ALA A 7 40.02 22.26 -2.15
C ALA A 7 38.95 21.56 -1.29
N ILE A 8 38.44 22.25 -0.26
CA ILE A 8 37.36 21.73 0.61
C ILE A 8 36.07 21.54 -0.20
N ALA A 9 35.71 22.49 -1.05
CA ALA A 9 34.52 22.38 -1.90
C ALA A 9 34.62 21.20 -2.87
N ASN A 10 35.78 21.02 -3.53
CA ASN A 10 36.00 19.90 -4.45
C ASN A 10 35.96 18.55 -3.73
N PHE A 11 36.50 18.47 -2.51
CA PHE A 11 36.41 17.27 -1.68
C PHE A 11 34.95 16.92 -1.35
N TYR A 12 34.15 17.91 -0.96
CA TYR A 12 32.71 17.71 -0.70
C TYR A 12 31.95 17.24 -1.94
N ILE A 13 32.25 17.81 -3.12
CA ILE A 13 31.63 17.41 -4.38
C ILE A 13 31.98 15.94 -4.69
N LEU A 14 33.25 15.56 -4.57
CA LEU A 14 33.70 14.20 -4.82
C LEU A 14 33.06 13.20 -3.84
N PHE A 15 33.02 13.55 -2.55
CA PHE A 15 32.41 12.73 -1.51
C PHE A 15 30.90 12.57 -1.71
N SER A 16 30.20 13.64 -2.09
CA SER A 16 28.77 13.64 -2.40
C SER A 16 28.44 12.67 -3.55
N ILE A 17 29.22 12.71 -4.64
CA ILE A 17 29.01 11.83 -5.80
C ILE A 17 29.15 10.36 -5.41
N LEU A 18 30.04 10.04 -4.47
CA LEU A 18 30.24 8.67 -4.01
C LEU A 18 29.17 8.22 -2.98
N ALA A 19 28.81 9.09 -2.04
CA ALA A 19 27.93 8.75 -0.92
C ALA A 19 26.44 8.73 -1.31
N THR A 20 26.01 9.63 -2.19
CA THR A 20 24.59 9.75 -2.58
C THR A 20 23.98 8.49 -3.21
N PRO A 21 24.60 7.80 -4.19
CA PRO A 21 24.02 6.58 -4.75
C PRO A 21 23.89 5.46 -3.72
N LEU A 22 24.87 5.31 -2.81
CA LEU A 22 24.81 4.31 -1.74
C LEU A 22 23.62 4.54 -0.79
N ILE A 23 23.39 5.81 -0.41
CA ILE A 23 22.26 6.19 0.47
C ILE A 23 20.92 5.94 -0.23
N VAL A 24 20.82 6.24 -1.52
CA VAL A 24 19.58 6.01 -2.29
C VAL A 24 19.27 4.51 -2.37
N VAL A 25 20.25 3.67 -2.69
CA VAL A 25 20.05 2.22 -2.77
C VAL A 25 19.60 1.64 -1.43
N TYR A 26 20.24 2.04 -0.32
CA TYR A 26 19.84 1.59 1.02
C TYR A 26 18.39 1.93 1.36
N LYS A 27 17.97 3.17 1.07
CA LYS A 27 16.58 3.60 1.31
C LYS A 27 15.57 2.88 0.43
N VAL A 28 15.91 2.64 -0.84
CA VAL A 28 15.03 1.92 -1.78
C VAL A 28 14.84 0.48 -1.33
N ASP A 29 15.88 -0.19 -0.84
CA ASP A 29 15.78 -1.56 -0.33
C ASP A 29 14.90 -1.62 0.94
N GLU A 30 15.09 -0.68 1.88
CA GLU A 30 14.24 -0.58 3.08
C GLU A 30 12.76 -0.36 2.72
N LEU A 31 12.46 0.52 1.76
CA LEU A 31 11.09 0.72 1.25
C LEU A 31 10.55 -0.51 0.54
N SER A 32 11.38 -1.19 -0.25
CA SER A 32 10.98 -2.41 -0.98
C SER A 32 10.63 -3.54 -0.01
N GLN A 33 11.32 -3.63 1.13
CA GLN A 33 10.96 -4.59 2.18
C GLN A 33 9.65 -4.24 2.88
N LYS A 34 9.35 -2.94 3.10
CA LYS A 34 8.06 -2.51 3.67
C LYS A 34 6.88 -2.77 2.73
N LEU A 35 7.08 -2.69 1.42
CA LEU A 35 6.06 -2.96 0.39
C LEU A 35 5.81 -4.45 0.13
N LYS A 36 6.70 -5.35 0.59
CA LYS A 36 6.51 -6.81 0.53
C LYS A 36 5.53 -7.34 1.59
N GLN A 37 4.57 -6.53 2.05
CA GLN A 37 3.44 -7.08 2.78
C GLN A 37 2.59 -7.84 1.76
N PRO A 38 2.46 -9.17 1.88
CA PRO A 38 1.72 -9.95 0.91
C PRO A 38 0.24 -9.52 0.96
N ILE A 39 -0.22 -8.83 -0.08
CA ILE A 39 -1.65 -8.67 -0.33
C ILE A 39 -2.13 -10.04 -0.83
N ILE A 40 -2.65 -10.85 0.09
CA ILE A 40 -3.27 -12.13 -0.27
C ILE A 40 -4.62 -11.80 -0.90
N ILE A 41 -4.67 -11.78 -2.23
CA ILE A 41 -5.92 -11.68 -2.98
C ILE A 41 -6.45 -13.11 -3.12
N TYR A 42 -7.48 -13.44 -2.33
CA TYR A 42 -8.20 -14.71 -2.50
C TYR A 42 -9.07 -14.61 -3.75
N GLN A 43 -8.62 -15.20 -4.85
CA GLN A 43 -9.45 -15.45 -6.02
C GLN A 43 -10.32 -16.68 -5.68
N VAL A 44 -11.57 -16.44 -5.29
CA VAL A 44 -12.56 -17.50 -5.03
C VAL A 44 -13.42 -17.73 -6.27
N ASP A 45 -13.45 -18.96 -6.76
CA ASP A 45 -14.18 -19.39 -7.96
C ASP A 45 -15.70 -19.53 -7.71
N ASN A 46 -16.33 -18.49 -7.15
CA ASN A 46 -17.76 -18.48 -6.82
C ASN A 46 -18.62 -17.98 -8.01
N ALA A 47 -18.35 -18.46 -9.23
CA ALA A 47 -18.98 -17.97 -10.46
C ALA A 47 -20.53 -18.03 -10.47
N ASP A 48 -21.14 -18.83 -9.58
CA ASP A 48 -22.59 -19.08 -9.58
C ASP A 48 -23.30 -18.83 -8.23
N THR A 49 -22.64 -18.22 -7.23
CA THR A 49 -23.27 -17.97 -5.91
C THR A 49 -23.23 -16.49 -5.57
N GLU A 50 -24.40 -15.89 -5.29
CA GLU A 50 -24.49 -14.56 -4.70
C GLU A 50 -23.62 -14.53 -3.44
N MET A 51 -22.68 -13.59 -3.36
CA MET A 51 -21.77 -13.55 -2.23
C MET A 51 -22.51 -12.98 -1.02
N PHE A 52 -22.74 -13.83 -0.02
CA PHE A 52 -23.40 -13.47 1.23
C PHE A 52 -22.36 -13.34 2.34
N GLY A 53 -22.29 -12.18 2.97
CA GLY A 53 -21.38 -11.93 4.07
C GLY A 53 -21.65 -10.60 4.73
N LYS A 54 -21.28 -10.50 6.02
CA LYS A 54 -21.31 -9.23 6.76
C LYS A 54 -19.90 -8.67 6.85
N VAL A 55 -19.83 -7.35 6.82
CA VAL A 55 -18.59 -6.62 7.07
C VAL A 55 -18.11 -6.91 8.48
N THR A 56 -16.91 -7.44 8.62
CA THR A 56 -16.35 -7.85 9.93
C THR A 56 -15.29 -6.91 10.44
N ALA A 57 -14.61 -6.18 9.55
CA ALA A 57 -13.58 -5.22 9.95
C ALA A 57 -13.41 -4.12 8.90
N LYS A 58 -12.76 -3.04 9.31
CA LYS A 58 -12.42 -1.88 8.50
C LYS A 58 -11.01 -1.45 8.86
N ASP A 59 -10.21 -1.12 7.85
CA ASP A 59 -8.80 -0.85 8.00
C ASP A 59 -8.36 0.29 7.08
N VAL A 60 -7.33 1.03 7.49
CA VAL A 60 -6.71 2.10 6.69
C VAL A 60 -5.21 1.90 6.68
N VAL A 61 -4.67 1.58 5.51
CA VAL A 61 -3.24 1.28 5.31
C VAL A 61 -2.70 2.22 4.25
N ASP A 62 -1.66 2.99 4.59
CA ASP A 62 -1.01 3.94 3.67
C ASP A 62 -1.98 4.89 2.94
N GLY A 63 -3.02 5.35 3.63
CA GLY A 63 -4.04 6.25 3.07
C GLY A 63 -5.09 5.58 2.17
N HIS A 64 -5.03 4.25 2.02
CA HIS A 64 -6.01 3.44 1.30
C HIS A 64 -7.00 2.82 2.29
N TYR A 65 -8.26 2.73 1.87
CA TYR A 65 -9.37 2.32 2.74
C TYR A 65 -9.81 0.90 2.40
N TYR A 66 -9.93 0.04 3.41
CA TYR A 66 -10.26 -1.36 3.25
C TYR A 66 -11.45 -1.79 4.11
N VAL A 67 -12.27 -2.68 3.56
CA VAL A 67 -13.39 -3.33 4.25
C VAL A 67 -13.20 -4.84 4.18
N GLU A 68 -13.31 -5.54 5.31
CA GLU A 68 -13.16 -6.99 5.37
C GLU A 68 -14.51 -7.68 5.47
N VAL A 69 -14.71 -8.71 4.67
CA VAL A 69 -15.84 -9.64 4.75
C VAL A 69 -15.25 -11.03 4.93
N ARG A 70 -15.32 -11.59 6.14
CA ARG A 70 -14.55 -12.79 6.57
C ARG A 70 -14.49 -13.96 5.57
N PRO A 71 -15.58 -14.36 4.86
CA PRO A 71 -15.51 -15.43 3.87
C PRO A 71 -14.74 -15.08 2.58
N TYR A 72 -14.56 -13.78 2.29
CA TYR A 72 -14.05 -13.28 1.00
C TYR A 72 -12.73 -12.50 1.12
N GLY A 73 -12.43 -11.93 2.30
CA GLY A 73 -11.21 -11.17 2.56
C GLY A 73 -11.42 -9.66 2.57
N LYS A 74 -10.35 -8.90 2.28
CA LYS A 74 -10.33 -7.42 2.31
C LYS A 74 -10.54 -6.84 0.92
N PHE A 75 -11.45 -5.88 0.82
CA PHE A 75 -11.77 -5.12 -0.39
C PHE A 75 -11.24 -3.70 -0.28
N LEU A 76 -10.58 -3.22 -1.34
CA LEU A 76 -10.21 -1.81 -1.47
C LEU A 76 -11.44 -1.00 -1.87
N VAL A 77 -11.72 0.08 -1.13
CA VAL A 77 -12.87 0.97 -1.36
C VAL A 77 -12.44 2.43 -1.37
N THR A 78 -13.31 3.32 -1.84
CA THR A 78 -13.07 4.76 -1.70
C THR A 78 -13.26 5.20 -0.25
N LYS A 79 -12.77 6.39 0.10
CA LYS A 79 -12.96 6.98 1.43
C LYS A 79 -14.45 7.14 1.77
N GLU A 80 -15.24 7.58 0.80
CA GLU A 80 -16.67 7.83 0.96
C GLU A 80 -17.39 6.51 1.26
N GLN A 81 -17.13 5.47 0.46
CA GLN A 81 -17.66 4.13 0.67
C GLN A 81 -17.21 3.54 2.01
N TYR A 82 -15.95 3.75 2.38
CA TYR A 82 -15.46 3.34 3.69
C TYR A 82 -16.26 3.97 4.81
N HIS A 83 -16.60 5.26 4.74
CA HIS A 83 -17.39 5.90 5.80
C HIS A 83 -18.87 5.50 5.78
N GLU A 84 -19.42 5.17 4.62
CA GLU A 84 -20.79 4.70 4.45
C GLU A 84 -21.00 3.28 4.99
N ILE A 85 -20.03 2.38 4.80
CA ILE A 85 -20.15 0.98 5.20
C ILE A 85 -19.91 0.80 6.71
N GLU A 86 -20.85 0.16 7.40
CA GLU A 86 -20.71 -0.18 8.82
C GLU A 86 -20.29 -1.63 9.06
N ILE A 87 -19.63 -1.90 10.20
CA ILE A 87 -19.34 -3.27 10.64
C ILE A 87 -20.66 -3.94 11.04
N GLY A 88 -20.90 -5.16 10.54
CA GLY A 88 -22.15 -5.90 10.71
C GLY A 88 -23.17 -5.66 9.59
N GLN A 89 -22.93 -4.66 8.73
CA GLN A 89 -23.73 -4.44 7.52
C GLN A 89 -23.51 -5.60 6.53
N ASP A 90 -24.56 -5.93 5.78
CA ASP A 90 -24.44 -6.86 4.66
C ASP A 90 -23.50 -6.31 3.59
N MET A 91 -22.83 -7.22 2.90
CA MET A 91 -21.85 -6.88 1.87
C MET A 91 -22.56 -6.10 0.74
N PRO A 92 -22.10 -4.86 0.43
CA PRO A 92 -22.69 -4.08 -0.64
C PRO A 92 -22.57 -4.78 -2.00
N GLU A 93 -23.61 -4.66 -2.83
CA GLU A 93 -23.65 -5.33 -4.14
C GLU A 93 -22.51 -4.93 -5.08
N TYR A 94 -21.98 -3.70 -4.98
CA TYR A 94 -20.85 -3.28 -5.81
C TYR A 94 -19.52 -3.93 -5.41
N LEU A 95 -19.45 -4.60 -4.25
CA LEU A 95 -18.35 -5.48 -3.88
C LEU A 95 -18.58 -6.91 -4.41
N ASN A 96 -19.78 -7.22 -4.91
CA ASN A 96 -19.98 -8.45 -5.67
C ASN A 96 -19.19 -8.33 -6.97
N GLY A 97 -18.20 -9.21 -7.15
CA GLY A 97 -17.42 -9.30 -8.37
C GLY A 97 -18.36 -9.23 -9.58
N ARG A 98 -18.03 -8.37 -10.54
CA ARG A 98 -18.83 -8.23 -11.76
C ARG A 98 -18.94 -9.62 -12.39
N ARG A 99 -20.16 -10.16 -12.50
CA ARG A 99 -20.45 -11.24 -13.46
C ARG A 99 -20.02 -10.71 -14.83
N SER A 100 -18.86 -11.16 -15.31
CA SER A 100 -18.48 -10.99 -16.70
C SER A 100 -19.21 -11.99 -17.56
#